data_AF-A0A009QCX4-F1
#
_entry.id   AF-A0A009QCX4-F1
#
_cell.length_a   1.000
_cell.length_b   1.000
_cell.length_c   1.000
_cell.angle_alpha   90.00
_cell.angle_beta   90.00
_cell.angle_gamma   90.00
#
_symmetry.space_group_name_H-M   'P 1'
#
loop_
_entity.id
_entity.type
_entity.pdbx_description
1 polymer ?
#
loop_
_entity_poly.entity_id
_entity_poly.type
_entity_poly.pdbx_seq_one_letter_code
_entity_poly.pdbx_strand_id
1 'polypeptide(L)' 'MLTLCLRGLERDGLVKRTVYPVVPPHVEYELTPLGHSLTEPVIALGQWAQQHIADIDAARAAFDAAQEKPITLDT' A
#
# COMPACT_ATOMS: atom_id res chain seq x y z
N MET A 1 -6.09 -5.80 7.53
CA MET A 1 -6.85 -7.05 7.28
C MET A 1 -6.45 -7.61 5.92
N LEU A 2 -5.57 -8.63 5.87
CA LEU A 2 -5.01 -9.18 4.63
C LEU A 2 -6.08 -9.85 3.73
N THR A 3 -7.02 -10.58 4.34
CA THR A 3 -8.09 -11.31 3.63
C THR A 3 -8.99 -10.38 2.81
N LEU A 4 -9.23 -9.15 3.29
CA LEU A 4 -10.06 -8.18 2.58
C LEU A 4 -9.35 -7.67 1.33
N CYS A 5 -8.07 -7.33 1.44
CA CYS A 5 -7.26 -6.89 0.30
C CYS A 5 -7.16 -7.99 -0.77
N LEU A 6 -6.87 -9.23 -0.37
CA LEU A 6 -6.76 -10.35 -1.32
C LEU A 6 -8.08 -10.62 -2.05
N ARG A 7 -9.24 -10.52 -1.36
CA ARG A 7 -10.55 -10.63 -2.01
C ARG A 7 -10.83 -9.48 -2.99
N GLY A 8 -10.38 -8.27 -2.69
CA GLY A 8 -10.44 -7.14 -3.62
C GLY A 8 -9.64 -7.41 -4.87
N LEU A 9 -8.36 -7.81 -4.71
CA LEU A 9 -7.48 -8.14 -5.83
C LEU A 9 -7.97 -9.34 -6.65
N GLU A 10 -8.60 -10.32 -6.01
CA GLU A 10 -9.27 -11.45 -6.69
C GLU A 10 -10.45 -10.96 -7.53
N ARG A 11 -11.30 -10.09 -6.97
CA ARG A 11 -12.44 -9.50 -7.69
C ARG A 11 -12.00 -8.65 -8.89
N ASP A 12 -10.91 -7.91 -8.74
CA ASP A 12 -10.35 -7.06 -9.79
C ASP A 12 -9.58 -7.87 -10.86
N GLY A 13 -9.44 -9.19 -10.68
CA GLY A 13 -8.77 -10.08 -11.62
C GLY A 13 -7.24 -9.97 -11.59
N LEU A 14 -6.67 -9.33 -10.56
CA LEU A 14 -5.22 -9.18 -10.38
C LEU A 14 -4.59 -10.40 -9.73
N VAL A 15 -5.35 -11.10 -8.88
CA VAL A 15 -4.91 -12.28 -8.15
C VAL A 15 -5.85 -13.45 -8.43
N LYS A 16 -5.30 -14.64 -8.66
CA LYS A 16 -6.03 -15.89 -8.69
C LYS A 16 -5.88 -16.60 -7.36
N ARG A 17 -6.99 -17.08 -6.80
CA ARG A 17 -7.03 -17.86 -5.57
C ARG A 17 -7.27 -19.34 -5.89
N THR A 18 -6.39 -20.22 -5.44
CA THR A 18 -6.53 -21.67 -5.60
C THR A 18 -6.62 -22.33 -4.22
N VAL A 19 -7.67 -23.12 -3.99
CA VAL A 19 -7.84 -23.88 -2.74
C VAL A 19 -7.42 -25.32 -2.99
N TYR A 20 -6.52 -25.83 -2.16
CA TYR A 20 -6.08 -27.21 -2.20
C TYR A 20 -6.71 -27.99 -1.05
N PRO A 21 -7.72 -28.84 -1.31
CA PRO A 21 -8.38 -29.66 -0.31
C PRO A 21 -7.55 -30.92 0.01
N VAL A 22 -6.27 -30.74 0.32
CA VAL A 22 -5.34 -31.80 0.74
C VAL A 22 -5.12 -31.75 2.26
N VAL A 23 -4.38 -32.69 2.83
CA VAL A 23 -3.96 -32.64 4.24
C VAL A 23 -2.47 -32.28 4.30
N PRO A 24 -2.08 -31.15 4.91
CA PRO A 24 -2.93 -30.09 5.47
C PRO A 24 -3.56 -29.20 4.37
N PRO A 25 -4.80 -28.70 4.58
CA PRO A 25 -5.46 -27.84 3.60
C PRO A 25 -4.76 -26.49 3.55
N HIS A 26 -4.60 -25.95 2.33
CA HIS A 26 -3.97 -24.65 2.12
C HIS A 26 -4.58 -23.91 0.93
N VAL A 27 -4.24 -22.63 0.82
CA VAL A 27 -4.71 -21.72 -0.23
C VAL A 27 -3.50 -21.02 -0.82
N GLU A 28 -3.38 -21.06 -2.13
CA GLU A 28 -2.36 -20.31 -2.87
C GLU A 28 -2.99 -19.11 -3.56
N TYR A 29 -2.20 -18.06 -3.66
CA TYR A 29 -2.53 -16.84 -4.36
C TYR A 29 -1.43 -16.55 -5.37
N GLU A 30 -1.83 -16.35 -6.61
CA GLU A 30 -0.91 -16.11 -7.73
C GLU A 30 -1.34 -14.86 -8.47
N LEU A 31 -0.37 -14.09 -8.98
CA LEU A 31 -0.69 -12.98 -9.89
C LEU A 31 -1.23 -13.55 -11.21
N THR A 32 -2.27 -12.91 -11.73
CA THR A 32 -2.72 -13.17 -13.10
C THR A 32 -1.82 -12.43 -14.09
N PRO A 33 -1.96 -12.66 -15.41
CA PRO A 33 -1.27 -11.82 -16.40
C PRO A 33 -1.53 -10.31 -16.22
N LEU A 34 -2.76 -9.95 -15.81
CA LEU A 34 -3.11 -8.56 -15.48
C LEU A 34 -2.37 -8.10 -14.21
N GLY A 35 -2.33 -8.92 -13.16
CA GLY A 35 -1.56 -8.65 -11.94
C GLY A 35 -0.07 -8.45 -12.19
N HIS A 36 0.53 -9.25 -13.09
CA HIS A 36 1.92 -9.08 -13.49
C HIS A 36 2.15 -7.76 -14.22
N SER A 37 1.22 -7.32 -15.08
CA SER A 37 1.33 -6.02 -15.75
C SER A 37 1.33 -4.83 -14.79
N LEU A 38 0.73 -4.98 -13.60
CA LEU A 38 0.73 -3.97 -12.54
C LEU A 38 2.05 -3.93 -11.75
N THR A 39 2.91 -4.93 -11.89
CA THR A 39 4.15 -5.03 -11.10
C THR A 39 5.11 -3.88 -11.43
N GLU A 40 5.27 -3.56 -12.71
CA GLU A 40 6.16 -2.49 -13.17
C GLU A 40 5.79 -1.10 -12.60
N PRO A 41 4.54 -0.60 -12.74
CA PRO A 41 4.17 0.69 -12.17
C PRO A 41 4.22 0.73 -10.65
N VAL A 42 3.90 -0.39 -9.96
CA VAL A 42 3.99 -0.46 -8.49
C VAL A 42 5.44 -0.37 -8.02
N ILE A 43 6.36 -1.04 -8.70
CA ILE A 43 7.79 -0.95 -8.40
C ILE A 43 8.30 0.47 -8.66
N ALA A 44 7.95 1.07 -9.80
CA ALA A 44 8.35 2.43 -10.13
C ALA A 44 7.85 3.45 -9.10
N LEU A 45 6.59 3.31 -8.65
CA LEU A 45 6.03 4.13 -7.58
C LEU A 45 6.78 3.94 -6.26
N GLY A 46 7.09 2.69 -5.90
CA GLY A 46 7.86 2.38 -4.69
C GLY A 46 9.27 2.98 -4.72
N GLN A 47 9.94 2.90 -5.86
CA GLN A 47 11.27 3.50 -6.06
C GLN A 47 11.22 5.03 -5.96
N TRP A 48 10.23 5.66 -6.60
CA TRP A 48 10.03 7.10 -6.49
C TRP A 48 9.77 7.52 -5.03
N ALA A 49 8.88 6.81 -4.33
CA ALA A 49 8.58 7.09 -2.93
C ALA A 49 9.82 6.95 -2.04
N GLN A 50 10.64 5.92 -2.27
CA GLN A 50 11.89 5.72 -1.55
C GLN A 50 12.89 6.87 -1.78
N GLN A 51 12.95 7.42 -2.98
CA GLN A 51 13.83 8.55 -3.31
C GLN A 51 13.38 9.85 -2.65
N HIS A 52 12.07 10.04 -2.46
CA HIS A 52 11.49 11.30 -1.98
C HIS A 52 11.01 11.24 -0.53
N ILE A 53 11.33 10.17 0.21
CA ILE A 53 10.82 10.00 1.57
C ILE A 53 11.26 11.14 2.50
N ALA A 54 12.51 11.61 2.32
CA ALA A 54 13.03 12.75 3.08
C ALA A 54 12.28 14.06 2.77
N ASP A 55 11.95 14.30 1.51
CA ASP A 55 11.20 15.49 1.11
C ASP A 55 9.77 15.46 1.65
N ILE A 56 9.14 14.28 1.63
CA ILE A 56 7.81 14.05 2.19
C ILE A 56 7.83 14.29 3.70
N ASP A 57 8.83 13.79 4.41
CA ASP A 57 8.95 13.96 5.86
C ASP A 57 9.25 15.41 6.23
N ALA A 58 10.06 16.13 5.45
CA ALA A 58 10.26 17.56 5.61
C ALA A 58 8.96 18.36 5.39
N ALA A 59 8.18 18.00 4.37
CA ALA A 59 6.89 18.62 4.12
C ALA A 59 5.88 18.37 5.25
N ARG A 60 5.85 17.15 5.81
CA ARG A 60 5.03 16.80 6.99
C ARG A 60 5.42 17.64 8.20
N ALA A 61 6.72 17.68 8.53
CA ALA A 61 7.21 18.46 9.65
C ALA A 61 6.89 19.96 9.51
N ALA A 62 7.03 20.52 8.30
CA ALA A 62 6.68 21.90 8.02
C ALA A 62 5.17 22.17 8.19
N PHE A 63 4.32 21.24 7.76
CA PHE A 63 2.87 21.33 7.95
C PHE A 63 2.50 21.29 9.42
N ASP A 64 3.02 20.31 10.17
CA ASP A 64 2.74 20.15 11.59
C ASP A 64 3.19 21.38 12.39
N ALA A 65 4.39 21.91 12.12
CA ALA A 65 4.89 23.13 12.75
C ALA A 65 4.04 24.38 12.45
N ALA A 66 3.42 24.44 11.26
CA ALA A 66 2.50 25.53 10.92
C ALA A 66 1.15 25.41 11.66
N GLN A 67 0.71 24.19 11.99
CA GLN A 67 -0.49 23.92 12.77
C GLN A 67 -0.27 24.07 14.28
N GLU A 68 0.97 23.94 14.76
CA GLU A 68 1.35 24.06 16.17
C GLU A 68 1.53 25.52 16.65
N LYS A 69 1.09 26.51 15.84
CA LYS A 69 1.16 27.92 16.24
C LYS A 69 0.40 28.11 17.56
N PRO A 70 1.04 28.65 18.62
CA PRO A 70 0.41 28.74 19.93
C PRO A 70 -0.83 29.62 19.82
N ILE A 71 -1.93 29.15 20.40
CA ILE A 71 -3.03 30.02 20.80
C ILE A 71 -2.40 31.05 21.74
N THR A 72 -2.12 32.25 21.23
CA THR A 72 -1.78 33.40 22.07
C THR A 72 -3.01 33.69 22.91
N LEU A 73 -3.04 33.13 24.12
CA LEU A 73 -3.84 33.62 25.21
C LEU A 73 -3.17 34.91 25.68
N ASP A 74 -3.54 36.02 25.04
CA ASP A 74 -3.33 37.35 25.58
C ASP A 74 -4.16 37.46 26.87
N THR A 75 -3.50 37.54 28.04
CA THR A 75 -4.04 38.11 29.28
C THR A 75 -2.92 38.72 30.09
#